data_AF-I2G5J2-F1
#
_entry.id   AF-I2G5J2-F1
#
_cell.length_a   1.000
_cell.length_b   1.000
_cell.length_c   1.000
_cell.angle_alpha   90.00
_cell.angle_beta   90.00
_cell.angle_gamma   90.00
#
_symmetry.space_group_name_H-M   'P 1'
#
loop_
_entity.id
_entity.type
_entity.pdbx_description
1 polymer ?
#
loop_
_entity_poly.entity_id
_entity_poly.type
_entity_poly.pdbx_seq_one_letter_code
_entity_poly.pdbx_strand_id
1 'polypeptide(L)'
;MSSSAKKETVLRRFRELTNATPQDAHRILKAHGYRIESATNAFFNDEQAQINASASSSTHDKKTEREVKERLNALFDRFRDSGNAADSDDENEESGPAAPEDSDTMSIAGALKMCEALEVSPEDVVFLPLSYYLKSPSIGTFTRNDYINGWKMLDLSDTINKQQKTLEKLRQELFENKPLRLERMAEEKSNPATASSANKGLYEKVYEYTYGFARKEGQKSLALENALAFWDLILPASPTFQREGGSGTFTQQHLDQWKKFLSEQTGGRAVSKDTWVQFLDFTKEINQDFSNHDFDAAWPSVIDDFVMWAKENLPSDGMDTS
;
A
#
# COMPACT_ATOMS: atom_id res chain seq x y z
N MET A 1 -18.77 39.10 23.65
CA MET A 1 -17.99 39.04 22.39
C MET A 1 -17.95 40.41 21.73
N SER A 2 -16.76 40.93 21.40
CA SER A 2 -16.59 42.22 20.70
C SER A 2 -17.16 42.20 19.28
N SER A 3 -17.58 43.37 18.78
CA SER A 3 -18.05 43.58 17.40
C SER A 3 -17.00 43.12 16.36
N SER A 4 -15.71 43.31 16.66
CA SER A 4 -14.61 42.87 15.79
C SER A 4 -14.55 41.33 15.67
N ALA A 5 -14.65 40.62 16.80
CA ALA A 5 -14.62 39.15 16.82
C ALA A 5 -15.81 38.52 16.05
N LYS A 6 -16.98 39.17 16.07
CA LYS A 6 -18.15 38.73 15.29
C LYS A 6 -17.90 38.86 13.77
N LYS A 7 -17.25 39.96 13.34
CA LYS A 7 -16.91 40.18 11.92
C LYS A 7 -15.88 39.17 11.42
N GLU A 8 -14.90 38.82 12.24
CA GLU A 8 -13.89 37.82 11.89
C GLU A 8 -14.50 36.41 11.69
N THR A 9 -15.41 35.99 12.58
CA THR A 9 -16.16 34.73 12.41
C THR A 9 -17.01 34.72 11.14
N VAL A 10 -17.67 35.85 10.82
CA VAL A 10 -18.45 36.01 9.59
C VAL A 10 -17.56 35.93 8.35
N LEU A 11 -16.38 36.57 8.38
CA LEU A 11 -15.42 36.54 7.28
C LEU A 11 -14.90 35.13 6.98
N ARG A 12 -14.57 34.38 8.04
CA ARG A 12 -14.13 32.99 7.93
C ARG A 12 -15.21 32.11 7.30
N ARG A 13 -16.43 32.14 7.86
CA ARG A 13 -17.57 31.34 7.37
C ARG A 13 -17.98 31.69 5.94
N PHE A 14 -17.86 32.95 5.56
CA PHE A 14 -18.10 33.37 4.17
C PHE A 14 -17.07 32.77 3.20
N ARG A 15 -15.78 32.78 3.57
CA ARG A 15 -14.70 32.21 2.76
C ARG A 15 -14.78 30.68 2.66
N GLU A 16 -15.17 30.01 3.75
CA GLU A 16 -15.46 28.56 3.76
C GLU A 16 -16.57 28.16 2.75
N LEU A 17 -17.55 29.04 2.51
CA LEU A 17 -18.66 28.78 1.59
C LEU A 17 -18.40 29.17 0.12
N THR A 18 -17.38 29.99 -0.16
CA THR A 18 -17.20 30.65 -1.47
C THR A 18 -15.80 30.48 -2.06
N ASN A 19 -14.81 30.04 -1.27
CA ASN A 19 -13.38 30.12 -1.58
C ASN A 19 -12.90 31.53 -1.96
N ALA A 20 -13.65 32.58 -1.60
CA ALA A 20 -13.29 33.97 -1.92
C ALA A 20 -11.93 34.37 -1.31
N THR A 21 -11.17 35.16 -2.06
CA THR A 21 -9.90 35.73 -1.60
C THR A 21 -10.12 36.56 -0.32
N PRO A 22 -9.09 36.74 0.54
CA PRO A 22 -9.23 37.60 1.72
C PRO A 22 -9.68 39.02 1.38
N GLN A 23 -9.30 39.53 0.20
CA GLN A 23 -9.64 40.88 -0.27
C GLN A 23 -11.09 40.94 -0.78
N ASP A 24 -11.51 39.99 -1.63
CA ASP A 24 -12.88 39.93 -2.14
C ASP A 24 -13.90 39.63 -1.03
N ALA A 25 -13.55 38.74 -0.10
CA ALA A 25 -14.37 38.48 1.09
C ALA A 25 -14.59 39.74 1.92
N HIS A 26 -13.55 40.52 2.20
CA HIS A 26 -13.68 41.81 2.89
C HIS A 26 -14.51 42.81 2.09
N ARG A 27 -14.28 42.93 0.78
CA ARG A 27 -14.99 43.84 -0.13
C ARG A 27 -16.50 43.55 -0.14
N ILE A 28 -16.87 42.30 -0.42
CA ILE A 28 -18.27 41.88 -0.60
C ILE A 28 -19.00 41.90 0.74
N LEU A 29 -18.43 41.36 1.83
CA LEU A 29 -19.07 41.43 3.16
C LEU A 29 -19.24 42.87 3.64
N LYS A 30 -18.28 43.77 3.38
CA LYS A 30 -18.40 45.19 3.75
C LYS A 30 -19.53 45.88 2.98
N ALA A 31 -19.69 45.59 1.68
CA ALA A 31 -20.78 46.13 0.87
C ALA A 31 -22.17 45.61 1.33
N HIS A 32 -22.25 44.34 1.75
CA HIS A 32 -23.50 43.69 2.16
C HIS A 32 -23.73 43.68 3.68
N GLY A 33 -23.12 44.62 4.41
CA GLY A 33 -23.38 44.82 5.84
C GLY A 33 -23.06 43.61 6.74
N TYR A 34 -22.08 42.78 6.33
CA TYR A 34 -21.66 41.53 6.98
C TYR A 34 -22.79 40.47 7.08
N ARG A 35 -23.78 40.52 6.17
CA ARG A 35 -24.82 39.48 6.06
C ARG A 35 -24.36 38.38 5.09
N ILE A 36 -24.09 37.19 5.60
CA ILE A 36 -23.52 36.08 4.82
C ILE A 36 -24.38 35.75 3.59
N GLU A 37 -25.67 35.46 3.74
CA GLU A 37 -26.56 35.07 2.63
C GLU A 37 -26.58 36.10 1.49
N SER A 38 -26.69 37.39 1.82
CA SER A 38 -26.68 38.46 0.82
C SER A 38 -25.32 38.60 0.15
N ALA A 39 -24.23 38.46 0.90
CA ALA A 39 -22.87 38.47 0.36
C ALA A 39 -22.58 37.24 -0.52
N THR A 40 -23.13 36.06 -0.19
CA THR A 40 -22.93 34.82 -0.95
C THR A 40 -23.63 34.92 -2.30
N ASN A 41 -24.87 35.41 -2.32
CA ASN A 41 -25.58 35.69 -3.57
C ASN A 41 -24.85 36.77 -4.39
N ALA A 42 -24.26 37.79 -3.76
CA ALA A 42 -23.46 38.80 -4.46
C ALA A 42 -22.19 38.22 -5.08
N PHE A 43 -21.48 37.33 -4.37
CA PHE A 43 -20.29 36.64 -4.89
C PHE A 43 -20.61 35.77 -6.12
N PHE A 44 -21.70 35.01 -6.10
CA PHE A 44 -22.12 34.20 -7.24
C PHE A 44 -22.62 35.03 -8.46
N ASN A 45 -22.74 36.36 -8.31
CA ASN A 45 -22.98 37.30 -9.41
C ASN A 45 -21.77 38.19 -9.74
N ASP A 46 -20.62 38.00 -9.07
CA ASP A 46 -19.35 38.73 -9.30
C ASP A 46 -18.35 37.80 -10.00
N GLU A 47 -18.33 37.84 -11.33
CA GLU A 47 -17.48 37.01 -12.19
C GLU A 47 -15.99 37.16 -11.86
N GLN A 48 -15.53 38.38 -11.55
CA GLN A 48 -14.14 38.63 -11.19
C GLN A 48 -13.80 38.00 -9.83
N ALA A 49 -14.70 38.04 -8.85
CA ALA A 49 -14.50 37.36 -7.57
C ALA A 49 -14.41 35.83 -7.72
N GLN A 50 -15.14 35.24 -8.67
CA GLN A 50 -15.08 33.80 -8.98
C GLN A 50 -13.77 33.42 -9.70
N ILE A 51 -13.32 34.23 -10.66
CA ILE A 51 -12.01 34.08 -11.30
C ILE A 51 -10.89 34.19 -10.25
N ASN A 52 -10.98 35.16 -9.35
CA ASN A 52 -10.02 35.33 -8.25
C ASN A 52 -10.05 34.14 -7.26
N ALA A 53 -11.23 33.61 -6.93
CA ALA A 53 -11.39 32.46 -6.02
C ALA A 53 -10.80 31.18 -6.61
N SER A 54 -11.09 30.87 -7.87
CA SER A 54 -10.54 29.72 -8.60
C SER A 54 -9.02 29.83 -8.79
N ALA A 55 -8.51 31.00 -9.16
CA ALA A 55 -7.07 31.27 -9.19
C ALA A 55 -6.44 31.08 -7.79
N SER A 56 -7.07 31.62 -6.74
CA SER A 56 -6.59 31.49 -5.36
C SER A 56 -6.58 30.04 -4.87
N SER A 57 -7.56 29.21 -5.24
CA SER A 57 -7.53 27.77 -4.96
C SER A 57 -6.31 27.14 -5.62
N SER A 58 -6.16 27.30 -6.95
CA SER A 58 -5.05 26.68 -7.69
C SER A 58 -3.65 27.08 -7.18
N THR A 59 -3.49 28.29 -6.64
CA THR A 59 -2.24 28.74 -6.01
C THR A 59 -2.05 28.19 -4.60
N HIS A 60 -3.13 28.03 -3.82
CA HIS A 60 -3.10 27.40 -2.51
C HIS A 60 -2.79 25.90 -2.64
N ASP A 61 -3.37 25.23 -3.63
CA ASP A 61 -3.16 23.81 -3.92
C ASP A 61 -1.70 23.56 -4.32
N LYS A 62 -1.14 24.37 -5.25
CA LYS A 62 0.28 24.31 -5.61
C LYS A 62 1.22 24.60 -4.43
N LYS A 63 0.88 25.54 -3.54
CA LYS A 63 1.67 25.83 -2.33
C LYS A 63 1.64 24.63 -1.37
N THR A 64 0.46 24.08 -1.13
CA THR A 64 0.25 22.91 -0.26
C THR A 64 1.00 21.70 -0.79
N GLU A 65 0.92 21.44 -2.10
CA GLU A 65 1.63 20.32 -2.74
C GLU A 65 3.17 20.49 -2.66
N ARG A 66 3.67 21.73 -2.79
CA ARG A 66 5.10 22.02 -2.62
C ARG A 66 5.55 21.77 -1.18
N GLU A 67 4.80 22.24 -0.19
CA GLU A 67 5.10 22.01 1.22
C GLU A 67 5.02 20.52 1.61
N VAL A 68 4.02 19.78 1.08
CA VAL A 68 3.90 18.32 1.20
C VAL A 68 5.14 17.62 0.63
N LYS A 69 5.58 18.04 -0.56
CA LYS A 69 6.81 17.51 -1.19
C LYS A 69 8.06 17.85 -0.39
N GLU A 70 8.19 19.06 0.14
CA GLU A 70 9.31 19.49 1.00
C GLU A 70 9.38 18.62 2.28
N ARG A 71 8.25 18.40 2.96
CA ARG A 71 8.19 17.55 4.16
C ARG A 71 8.47 16.07 3.87
N LEU A 72 7.96 15.54 2.75
CA LEU A 72 8.26 14.17 2.33
C LEU A 72 9.74 13.95 1.95
N ASN A 73 10.40 14.96 1.37
CA ASN A 73 11.85 14.90 1.16
C ASN A 73 12.60 14.86 2.50
N ALA A 74 12.25 15.72 3.45
CA ALA A 74 12.88 15.73 4.76
C ALA A 74 12.69 14.40 5.53
N LEU A 75 11.54 13.73 5.38
CA LEU A 75 11.34 12.38 5.91
C LEU A 75 12.20 11.33 5.18
N PHE A 76 12.26 11.38 3.85
CA PHE A 76 13.10 10.47 3.06
C PHE A 76 14.58 10.62 3.42
N ASP A 77 15.11 11.85 3.53
CA ASP A 77 16.50 12.11 3.92
C ASP A 77 16.80 11.80 5.39
N ARG A 78 15.80 11.78 6.28
CA ARG A 78 15.95 11.31 7.66
C ARG A 78 16.16 9.79 7.73
N PHE A 79 15.48 9.05 6.85
CA PHE A 79 15.50 7.58 6.87
C PHE A 79 16.57 7.00 5.96
N ARG A 80 16.77 7.58 4.77
CA ARG A 80 17.85 7.21 3.87
C ARG A 80 19.16 7.18 4.65
N ASP A 81 19.93 6.14 4.41
CA ASP A 81 21.26 6.03 4.97
C ASP A 81 22.12 7.18 4.42
N SER A 82 22.37 8.18 5.27
CA SER A 82 23.55 9.01 5.14
C SER A 82 24.73 8.08 5.35
N GLY A 83 25.40 7.69 4.25
CA GLY A 83 26.48 6.71 4.25
C GLY A 83 27.47 6.93 5.38
N ASN A 84 27.95 5.84 5.97
CA ASN A 84 28.75 5.83 7.20
C ASN A 84 29.88 6.88 7.16
N ALA A 85 29.68 7.97 7.91
CA ALA A 85 30.68 9.01 8.14
C ALA A 85 30.99 9.19 9.64
N ALA A 86 30.47 8.30 10.49
CA ALA A 86 30.59 8.35 11.94
C ALA A 86 30.33 6.97 12.60
N ASP A 87 31.09 5.94 12.21
CA ASP A 87 31.43 4.76 13.06
C ASP A 87 32.36 3.80 12.28
N SER A 88 33.54 4.30 11.89
CA SER A 88 34.62 3.49 11.31
C SER A 88 35.96 3.82 11.97
N ASP A 89 36.07 3.50 13.26
CA ASP A 89 37.33 3.42 14.01
C ASP A 89 38.07 2.07 13.75
N ASP A 90 37.77 1.40 12.63
CA ASP A 90 38.42 0.15 12.21
C ASP A 90 39.34 0.43 11.01
N GLU A 91 40.63 0.58 11.28
CA GLU A 91 41.65 1.07 10.32
C GLU A 91 42.03 0.06 9.20
N ASN A 92 41.20 -0.96 8.90
CA ASN A 92 41.70 -2.13 8.16
C ASN A 92 40.72 -2.88 7.22
N GLU A 93 39.83 -2.17 6.52
CA GLU A 93 39.23 -2.71 5.27
C GLU A 93 39.78 -2.01 4.01
N GLU A 94 40.40 -2.82 3.16
CA GLU A 94 41.02 -2.43 1.89
C GLU A 94 39.97 -1.84 0.95
N SER A 95 39.96 -0.50 0.84
CA SER A 95 38.92 0.24 0.15
C SER A 95 38.96 0.03 -1.37
N GLY A 96 38.20 -0.97 -1.83
CA GLY A 96 37.76 -1.05 -3.23
C GLY A 96 37.03 0.25 -3.63
N PRO A 97 37.03 0.61 -4.93
CA PRO A 97 36.46 1.89 -5.37
C PRO A 97 34.96 1.94 -5.04
N ALA A 98 34.60 2.79 -4.07
CA ALA A 98 33.22 3.03 -3.69
C ALA A 98 32.42 3.44 -4.94
N ALA A 99 31.42 2.64 -5.29
CA ALA A 99 30.43 3.05 -6.28
C ALA A 99 29.75 4.34 -5.77
N PRO A 100 29.41 5.29 -6.66
CA PRO A 100 28.69 6.48 -6.24
C PRO A 100 27.32 6.05 -5.69
N GLU A 101 27.11 6.20 -4.37
CA GLU A 101 25.81 5.92 -3.76
C GLU A 101 24.75 6.85 -4.38
N ASP A 102 23.76 6.27 -5.04
CA ASP A 102 22.63 7.02 -5.61
C ASP A 102 21.87 7.70 -4.46
N SER A 103 22.03 9.03 -4.34
CA SER A 103 21.48 9.84 -3.24
C SER A 103 19.95 9.92 -3.18
N ASP A 104 19.29 9.26 -4.13
CA ASP A 104 17.84 9.12 -4.27
C ASP A 104 17.34 7.70 -3.94
N THR A 105 18.15 6.83 -3.35
CA THR A 105 17.73 5.49 -2.89
C THR A 105 17.86 5.34 -1.37
N MET A 106 16.83 4.80 -0.73
CA MET A 106 16.83 4.33 0.67
C MET A 106 17.08 2.83 0.68
N SER A 107 18.05 2.36 1.47
CA SER A 107 18.37 0.94 1.61
C SER A 107 17.52 0.26 2.70
N ILE A 108 17.72 -1.05 2.88
CA ILE A 108 17.06 -1.85 3.93
C ILE A 108 17.29 -1.25 5.32
N ALA A 109 18.49 -0.75 5.62
CA ALA A 109 18.78 -0.11 6.91
C ALA A 109 17.93 1.15 7.12
N GLY A 110 17.79 1.99 6.09
CA GLY A 110 16.87 3.12 6.10
C GLY A 110 15.39 2.75 6.19
N ALA A 111 14.98 1.66 5.54
CA ALA A 111 13.62 1.14 5.67
C ALA A 111 13.33 0.66 7.10
N LEU A 112 14.29 0.03 7.79
CA LEU A 112 14.15 -0.35 9.21
C LEU A 112 14.00 0.88 10.12
N LYS A 113 14.81 1.94 9.92
CA LYS A 113 14.64 3.23 10.63
C LYS A 113 13.25 3.85 10.39
N MET A 114 12.69 3.67 9.20
CA MET A 114 11.31 4.06 8.89
C MET A 114 10.29 3.21 9.64
N CYS A 115 10.46 1.87 9.71
CA CYS A 115 9.60 0.98 10.50
C CYS A 115 9.58 1.36 11.98
N GLU A 116 10.75 1.59 12.58
CA GLU A 116 10.90 2.06 13.96
C GLU A 116 10.17 3.38 14.20
N ALA A 117 10.37 4.38 13.34
CA ALA A 117 9.74 5.68 13.47
C ALA A 117 8.22 5.67 13.21
N LEU A 118 7.71 4.66 12.51
CA LEU A 118 6.28 4.43 12.31
C LEU A 118 5.66 3.55 13.42
N GLU A 119 6.48 2.98 14.31
CA GLU A 119 6.04 2.04 15.36
C GLU A 119 5.35 0.78 14.79
N VAL A 120 5.81 0.29 13.63
CA VAL A 120 5.28 -0.91 12.97
C VAL A 120 6.39 -1.93 12.75
N SER A 121 6.10 -3.22 13.01
CA SER A 121 7.07 -4.30 12.77
C SER A 121 7.46 -4.38 11.28
N PRO A 122 8.75 -4.60 10.93
CA PRO A 122 9.15 -4.82 9.54
C PRO A 122 8.53 -6.08 8.91
N GLU A 123 8.09 -7.04 9.74
CA GLU A 123 7.37 -8.25 9.33
C GLU A 123 5.85 -8.05 9.27
N ASP A 124 5.36 -6.81 9.41
CA ASP A 124 3.93 -6.52 9.33
C ASP A 124 3.43 -6.52 7.87
N VAL A 125 2.34 -7.26 7.62
CA VAL A 125 1.71 -7.39 6.30
C VAL A 125 1.36 -6.05 5.65
N VAL A 126 1.17 -4.97 6.42
CA VAL A 126 0.90 -3.61 5.90
C VAL A 126 2.07 -3.04 5.08
N PHE A 127 3.29 -3.56 5.25
CA PHE A 127 4.41 -3.18 4.39
C PHE A 127 4.30 -3.70 2.96
N LEU A 128 3.48 -4.72 2.68
CA LEU A 128 3.24 -5.19 1.30
C LEU A 128 2.39 -4.18 0.48
N PRO A 129 1.20 -3.73 0.92
CA PRO A 129 0.47 -2.67 0.22
C PRO A 129 1.23 -1.34 0.25
N LEU A 130 1.99 -1.03 1.31
CA LEU A 130 2.84 0.17 1.31
C LEU A 130 3.90 0.10 0.21
N SER A 131 4.67 -0.99 0.15
CA SER A 131 5.72 -1.20 -0.86
C SER A 131 5.15 -1.19 -2.28
N TYR A 132 3.98 -1.79 -2.48
CA TYR A 132 3.22 -1.66 -3.73
C TYR A 132 2.92 -0.19 -4.04
N TYR A 133 2.29 0.57 -3.13
CA TYR A 133 1.95 1.98 -3.34
C TYR A 133 3.18 2.89 -3.59
N LEU A 134 4.31 2.59 -2.96
CA LEU A 134 5.60 3.27 -3.14
C LEU A 134 6.44 2.69 -4.28
N LYS A 135 5.90 1.77 -5.09
CA LYS A 135 6.55 1.13 -6.26
C LYS A 135 7.96 0.61 -5.95
N SER A 136 8.13 0.04 -4.75
CA SER A 136 9.42 -0.45 -4.26
C SER A 136 9.98 -1.54 -5.20
N PRO A 137 11.25 -1.43 -5.66
CA PRO A 137 11.82 -2.40 -6.59
C PRO A 137 12.13 -3.75 -5.95
N SER A 138 12.42 -3.77 -4.64
CA SER A 138 12.84 -4.95 -3.88
C SER A 138 12.68 -4.71 -2.37
N ILE A 139 12.69 -5.78 -1.59
CA ILE A 139 12.52 -5.76 -0.13
C ILE A 139 13.41 -4.68 0.52
N GLY A 140 12.78 -3.78 1.29
CA GLY A 140 13.45 -2.72 2.03
C GLY A 140 14.11 -1.62 1.18
N THR A 141 13.92 -1.60 -0.14
CA THR A 141 14.52 -0.58 -1.01
C THR A 141 13.46 0.40 -1.51
N PHE A 142 13.71 1.72 -1.44
CA PHE A 142 12.77 2.73 -1.92
C PHE A 142 13.47 3.86 -2.69
N THR A 143 12.93 4.25 -3.85
CA THR A 143 13.40 5.45 -4.56
C THR A 143 12.75 6.70 -3.97
N ARG A 144 13.45 7.84 -4.01
CA ARG A 144 12.93 9.14 -3.54
C ARG A 144 11.66 9.53 -4.29
N ASN A 145 11.66 9.36 -5.61
CA ASN A 145 10.52 9.70 -6.46
C ASN A 145 9.26 8.93 -6.05
N ASP A 146 9.37 7.60 -5.94
CA ASP A 146 8.21 6.76 -5.71
C ASP A 146 7.78 6.75 -4.24
N TYR A 147 8.72 6.98 -3.30
CA TYR A 147 8.39 7.31 -1.90
C TYR A 147 7.49 8.55 -1.82
N ILE A 148 7.90 9.67 -2.44
CA ILE A 148 7.15 10.93 -2.40
C ILE A 148 5.78 10.78 -3.09
N ASN A 149 5.76 10.18 -4.29
CA ASN A 149 4.53 10.03 -5.06
C ASN A 149 3.56 9.03 -4.40
N GLY A 150 4.08 7.95 -3.83
CA GLY A 150 3.33 6.97 -3.04
C GLY A 150 2.68 7.61 -1.82
N TRP A 151 3.42 8.37 -1.01
CA TRP A 151 2.85 9.04 0.17
C TRP A 151 1.90 10.20 -0.16
N LYS A 152 2.05 10.85 -1.32
CA LYS A 152 1.03 11.78 -1.83
C LYS A 152 -0.28 11.06 -2.14
N MET A 153 -0.20 9.94 -2.86
CA MET A 153 -1.36 9.10 -3.19
C MET A 153 -2.02 8.51 -1.94
N LEU A 154 -1.22 8.09 -0.95
CA LEU A 154 -1.63 7.64 0.37
C LEU A 154 -2.07 8.82 1.26
N ASP A 155 -3.18 9.47 0.89
CA ASP A 155 -3.90 10.48 1.68
C ASP A 155 -3.04 11.72 2.08
N LEU A 156 -2.07 12.12 1.25
CA LEU A 156 -1.13 13.23 1.50
C LEU A 156 -0.41 13.10 2.87
N SER A 157 0.09 11.90 3.15
CA SER A 157 0.70 11.52 4.43
C SER A 157 2.15 11.97 4.54
N ASP A 158 2.34 13.27 4.76
CA ASP A 158 3.63 13.98 4.81
C ASP A 158 4.24 14.15 6.21
N THR A 159 3.70 13.45 7.21
CA THR A 159 4.21 13.40 8.59
C THR A 159 4.01 12.00 9.18
N ILE A 160 4.87 11.60 10.13
CA ILE A 160 4.80 10.30 10.82
C ILE A 160 3.38 10.00 11.32
N ASN A 161 2.76 10.92 12.07
CA ASN A 161 1.41 10.75 12.62
C ASN A 161 0.31 10.58 11.55
N LYS A 162 0.52 11.08 10.31
CA LYS A 162 -0.38 10.81 9.19
C LYS A 162 -0.07 9.44 8.58
N GLN A 163 1.22 9.13 8.36
CA GLN A 163 1.66 7.86 7.81
C GLN A 163 1.16 6.68 8.66
N GLN A 164 1.30 6.73 9.99
CA GLN A 164 0.76 5.74 10.94
C GLN A 164 -0.75 5.49 10.74
N LYS A 165 -1.58 6.55 10.78
CA LYS A 165 -3.03 6.44 10.56
C LYS A 165 -3.39 5.91 9.17
N THR A 166 -2.58 6.25 8.17
CA THR A 166 -2.76 5.76 6.81
C THR A 166 -2.36 4.28 6.71
N LEU A 167 -1.40 3.78 7.49
CA LEU A 167 -1.11 2.34 7.59
C LEU A 167 -2.26 1.57 8.26
N GLU A 168 -2.85 2.10 9.35
CA GLU A 168 -4.06 1.51 9.97
C GLU A 168 -5.19 1.35 8.95
N LYS A 169 -5.46 2.43 8.19
CA LYS A 169 -6.45 2.45 7.11
C LYS A 169 -6.08 1.48 5.98
N LEU A 170 -4.82 1.48 5.53
CA LEU A 170 -4.33 0.64 4.44
C LEU A 170 -4.41 -0.86 4.77
N ARG A 171 -4.22 -1.23 6.04
CA ARG A 171 -4.44 -2.59 6.54
C ARG A 171 -5.90 -3.02 6.41
N GLN A 172 -6.85 -2.14 6.74
CA GLN A 172 -8.28 -2.40 6.54
C GLN A 172 -8.64 -2.47 5.05
N GLU A 173 -8.10 -1.54 4.22
CA GLU A 173 -8.23 -1.59 2.76
C GLU A 173 -7.73 -2.91 2.16
N LEU A 174 -6.64 -3.48 2.71
CA LEU A 174 -6.11 -4.78 2.32
C LEU A 174 -7.06 -5.92 2.73
N PHE A 175 -7.44 -6.02 4.01
CA PHE A 175 -8.30 -7.10 4.50
C PHE A 175 -9.69 -7.12 3.84
N GLU A 176 -10.24 -5.96 3.49
CA GLU A 176 -11.51 -5.83 2.79
C GLU A 176 -11.39 -5.92 1.25
N ASN A 177 -10.18 -6.13 0.70
CA ASN A 177 -9.86 -6.12 -0.73
C ASN A 177 -10.46 -4.91 -1.49
N LYS A 178 -10.36 -3.71 -0.90
CA LYS A 178 -10.99 -2.50 -1.47
C LYS A 178 -10.41 -2.17 -2.86
N PRO A 179 -11.17 -1.45 -3.71
CA PRO A 179 -10.64 -0.90 -4.95
C PRO A 179 -9.36 -0.09 -4.71
N LEU A 180 -8.43 -0.13 -5.65
CA LEU A 180 -7.23 0.72 -5.62
C LEU A 180 -7.62 2.20 -5.63
N ARG A 181 -6.73 3.07 -5.14
CA ARG A 181 -6.87 4.53 -5.33
C ARG A 181 -6.93 4.89 -6.82
N LEU A 182 -7.72 5.90 -7.16
CA LEU A 182 -8.14 6.21 -8.54
C LEU A 182 -6.96 6.43 -9.48
N GLU A 183 -5.92 7.14 -9.02
CA GLU A 183 -4.69 7.41 -9.75
C GLU A 183 -4.00 6.10 -10.15
N ARG A 184 -3.92 5.15 -9.23
CA ARG A 184 -3.34 3.83 -9.48
C ARG A 184 -4.21 2.96 -10.37
N MET A 185 -5.54 3.04 -10.25
CA MET A 185 -6.44 2.38 -11.21
C MET A 185 -6.23 2.89 -12.64
N ALA A 186 -5.96 4.20 -12.81
CA ALA A 186 -5.67 4.79 -14.11
C ALA A 186 -4.31 4.34 -14.66
N GLU A 187 -3.26 4.33 -13.82
CA GLU A 187 -1.94 3.78 -14.19
C GLU A 187 -2.07 2.31 -14.67
N GLU A 188 -2.69 1.44 -13.87
CA GLU A 188 -2.88 0.01 -14.16
C GLU A 188 -3.68 -0.25 -15.45
N LYS A 189 -4.68 0.61 -15.76
CA LYS A 189 -5.46 0.54 -17.00
C LYS A 189 -4.70 1.06 -18.23
N SER A 190 -3.75 1.98 -18.02
CA SER A 190 -2.93 2.54 -19.09
C SER A 190 -1.82 1.58 -19.56
N ASN A 191 -1.39 0.66 -18.71
CA ASN A 191 -0.34 -0.31 -19.00
C ASN A 191 -0.93 -1.59 -19.64
N PRO A 192 -0.58 -1.92 -20.90
CA PRO A 192 -1.11 -3.11 -21.59
C PRO A 192 -0.79 -4.43 -20.88
N ALA A 193 0.30 -4.50 -20.11
CA ALA A 193 0.72 -5.71 -19.41
C ALA A 193 -0.13 -6.03 -18.17
N THR A 194 -0.91 -5.08 -17.66
CA THR A 194 -1.74 -5.20 -16.44
C THR A 194 -3.24 -5.03 -16.69
N ALA A 195 -3.64 -4.76 -17.93
CA ALA A 195 -5.03 -4.50 -18.30
C ALA A 195 -5.99 -5.64 -17.92
N SER A 196 -5.54 -6.91 -17.98
CA SER A 196 -6.33 -8.08 -17.60
C SER A 196 -6.66 -8.16 -16.10
N SER A 197 -5.83 -7.58 -15.23
CA SER A 197 -6.10 -7.52 -13.78
C SER A 197 -6.66 -6.16 -13.32
N ALA A 198 -7.05 -5.26 -14.24
CA ALA A 198 -7.52 -3.90 -13.90
C ALA A 198 -8.80 -3.81 -13.05
N ASN A 199 -9.54 -4.92 -12.90
CA ASN A 199 -10.75 -5.02 -12.06
C ASN A 199 -10.48 -5.66 -10.68
N LYS A 200 -9.25 -6.12 -10.40
CA LYS A 200 -8.89 -6.77 -9.13
C LYS A 200 -8.76 -5.74 -8.00
N GLY A 201 -9.09 -6.16 -6.78
CA GLY A 201 -8.98 -5.31 -5.59
C GLY A 201 -7.55 -5.19 -5.05
N LEU A 202 -7.36 -4.41 -3.98
CA LEU A 202 -6.05 -4.14 -3.39
C LEU A 202 -5.32 -5.41 -2.93
N TYR A 203 -6.00 -6.34 -2.27
CA TYR A 203 -5.38 -7.57 -1.79
C TYR A 203 -4.82 -8.41 -2.93
N GLU A 204 -5.61 -8.63 -3.97
CA GLU A 204 -5.21 -9.44 -5.12
C GLU A 204 -4.05 -8.80 -5.89
N LYS A 205 -4.05 -7.48 -6.03
CA LYS A 205 -2.97 -6.72 -6.66
C LYS A 205 -1.67 -6.78 -5.85
N VAL A 206 -1.77 -6.67 -4.53
CA VAL A 206 -0.62 -6.79 -3.62
C VAL A 206 -0.08 -8.22 -3.60
N TYR A 207 -0.96 -9.22 -3.69
CA TYR A 207 -0.58 -10.62 -3.85
C TYR A 207 0.17 -10.89 -5.16
N GLU A 208 -0.33 -10.41 -6.31
CA GLU A 208 0.38 -10.49 -7.60
C GLU A 208 1.73 -9.77 -7.57
N TYR A 209 1.79 -8.58 -6.96
CA TYR A 209 3.01 -7.79 -6.79
C TYR A 209 4.06 -8.49 -5.92
N THR A 210 3.61 -9.14 -4.83
CA THR A 210 4.49 -9.77 -3.84
C THR A 210 5.42 -10.82 -4.47
N TYR A 211 4.96 -11.56 -5.49
CA TYR A 211 5.83 -12.47 -6.25
C TYR A 211 7.04 -11.77 -6.89
N GLY A 212 6.82 -10.59 -7.49
CA GLY A 212 7.88 -9.80 -8.11
C GLY A 212 8.83 -9.21 -7.08
N PHE A 213 8.26 -8.65 -6.00
CA PHE A 213 8.96 -8.02 -4.89
C PHE A 213 9.84 -9.00 -4.08
N ALA A 214 9.35 -10.22 -3.86
CA ALA A 214 10.04 -11.28 -3.12
C ALA A 214 11.16 -11.96 -3.94
N ARG A 215 11.16 -11.79 -5.26
CA ARG A 215 12.07 -12.48 -6.18
C ARG A 215 13.32 -11.65 -6.44
N LYS A 216 14.50 -12.24 -6.20
CA LYS A 216 15.79 -11.65 -6.55
C LYS A 216 15.85 -11.25 -8.04
N GLU A 217 16.53 -10.15 -8.33
CA GLU A 217 16.67 -9.64 -9.69
C GLU A 217 17.28 -10.70 -10.63
N GLY A 218 16.85 -10.69 -11.89
CA GLY A 218 17.25 -11.67 -12.91
C GLY A 218 16.66 -13.11 -12.81
N GLN A 219 16.20 -13.57 -11.64
CA GLN A 219 16.01 -15.03 -11.38
C GLN A 219 14.80 -15.75 -12.00
N LYS A 220 13.81 -15.06 -12.59
CA LYS A 220 12.53 -15.59 -13.14
C LYS A 220 11.59 -16.29 -12.13
N SER A 221 12.04 -17.33 -11.44
CA SER A 221 11.29 -18.07 -10.40
C SER A 221 11.58 -17.53 -9.00
N LEU A 222 10.64 -17.71 -8.07
CA LEU A 222 10.79 -17.33 -6.67
C LEU A 222 11.39 -18.50 -5.86
N ALA A 223 12.42 -18.24 -5.05
CA ALA A 223 13.01 -19.26 -4.17
C ALA A 223 11.97 -19.78 -3.18
N LEU A 224 11.98 -21.10 -2.88
CA LEU A 224 10.94 -21.72 -2.07
C LEU A 224 10.81 -21.06 -0.68
N GLU A 225 11.92 -20.87 0.04
CA GLU A 225 11.94 -20.25 1.36
C GLU A 225 11.26 -18.87 1.37
N ASN A 226 11.56 -18.02 0.38
CA ASN A 226 10.88 -16.73 0.21
C ASN A 226 9.38 -16.92 -0.06
N ALA A 227 8.99 -17.85 -0.94
CA ALA A 227 7.59 -18.10 -1.24
C ALA A 227 6.81 -18.53 0.01
N LEU A 228 7.36 -19.44 0.82
CA LEU A 228 6.76 -19.89 2.09
C LEU A 228 6.60 -18.71 3.07
N ALA A 229 7.65 -17.91 3.27
CA ALA A 229 7.62 -16.76 4.17
C ALA A 229 6.63 -15.67 3.74
N PHE A 230 6.54 -15.35 2.44
CA PHE A 230 5.56 -14.39 1.95
C PHE A 230 4.13 -14.94 1.95
N TRP A 231 3.92 -16.25 1.77
CA TRP A 231 2.61 -16.87 1.93
C TRP A 231 2.13 -16.84 3.38
N ASP A 232 3.01 -17.14 4.35
CA ASP A 232 2.72 -16.96 5.78
C ASP A 232 2.33 -15.53 6.13
N LEU A 233 2.93 -14.54 5.47
CA LEU A 233 2.63 -13.14 5.70
C LEU A 233 1.32 -12.68 5.05
N ILE A 234 1.07 -13.06 3.79
CA ILE A 234 -0.02 -12.48 2.99
C ILE A 234 -1.32 -13.30 3.01
N LEU A 235 -1.28 -14.63 3.03
CA LEU A 235 -2.50 -15.44 2.94
C LEU A 235 -3.42 -15.27 4.15
N PRO A 236 -2.93 -15.16 5.41
CA PRO A 236 -3.77 -14.79 6.54
C PRO A 236 -4.43 -13.41 6.40
N ALA A 237 -3.99 -12.56 5.47
CA ALA A 237 -4.64 -11.30 5.13
C ALA A 237 -5.72 -11.41 4.04
N SER A 238 -5.89 -12.56 3.36
CA SER A 238 -6.95 -12.75 2.35
C SER A 238 -8.35 -12.57 2.95
N PRO A 239 -9.30 -11.94 2.24
CA PRO A 239 -10.71 -11.94 2.63
C PRO A 239 -11.33 -13.35 2.67
N THR A 240 -10.77 -14.31 1.91
CA THR A 240 -11.23 -15.71 1.86
C THR A 240 -10.49 -16.63 2.83
N PHE A 241 -9.56 -16.10 3.64
CA PHE A 241 -8.93 -16.86 4.72
C PHE A 241 -9.91 -17.01 5.89
N GLN A 242 -10.07 -18.22 6.40
CA GLN A 242 -10.94 -18.51 7.54
C GLN A 242 -10.36 -17.87 8.80
N ARG A 243 -11.12 -16.93 9.39
CA ARG A 243 -10.82 -16.26 10.67
C ARG A 243 -12.07 -16.31 11.55
N GLU A 244 -11.92 -16.02 12.83
CA GLU A 244 -13.06 -15.88 13.74
C GLU A 244 -14.05 -14.81 13.20
N GLY A 245 -15.29 -15.21 12.94
CA GLY A 245 -16.31 -14.36 12.33
C GLY A 245 -16.20 -14.13 10.82
N GLY A 246 -15.23 -14.73 10.13
CA GLY A 246 -15.09 -14.67 8.67
C GLY A 246 -15.83 -15.78 7.93
N SER A 247 -16.08 -15.57 6.62
CA SER A 247 -16.75 -16.55 5.73
C SER A 247 -15.78 -17.30 4.80
N GLY A 248 -14.48 -17.27 5.10
CA GLY A 248 -13.44 -17.96 4.33
C GLY A 248 -13.44 -19.46 4.54
N THR A 249 -13.04 -20.22 3.52
CA THR A 249 -12.93 -21.70 3.56
C THR A 249 -11.50 -22.20 3.73
N PHE A 250 -10.51 -21.41 3.28
CA PHE A 250 -9.09 -21.76 3.36
C PHE A 250 -8.52 -21.44 4.75
N THR A 251 -7.90 -22.42 5.39
CA THR A 251 -7.51 -22.37 6.81
C THR A 251 -5.99 -22.27 6.99
N GLN A 252 -5.55 -21.96 8.21
CA GLN A 252 -4.15 -22.10 8.60
C GLN A 252 -3.66 -23.55 8.43
N GLN A 253 -4.51 -24.55 8.70
CA GLN A 253 -4.17 -25.96 8.49
C GLN A 253 -3.85 -26.26 7.02
N HIS A 254 -4.62 -25.72 6.07
CA HIS A 254 -4.34 -25.87 4.64
C HIS A 254 -3.05 -25.18 4.22
N LEU A 255 -2.75 -24.01 4.79
CA LEU A 255 -1.48 -23.30 4.58
C LEU A 255 -0.29 -24.13 5.10
N ASP A 256 -0.38 -24.67 6.32
CA ASP A 256 0.66 -25.50 6.90
C ASP A 256 0.85 -26.81 6.13
N GLN A 257 -0.25 -27.42 5.66
CA GLN A 257 -0.22 -28.57 4.74
C GLN A 257 0.49 -28.22 3.42
N TRP A 258 0.16 -27.10 2.78
CA TRP A 258 0.80 -26.64 1.53
C TRP A 258 2.30 -26.42 1.73
N LYS A 259 2.70 -25.73 2.80
CA LYS A 259 4.11 -25.48 3.13
C LYS A 259 4.87 -26.78 3.38
N LYS A 260 4.27 -27.72 4.10
CA LYS A 260 4.85 -29.05 4.35
C LYS A 260 5.01 -29.85 3.05
N PHE A 261 3.96 -29.92 2.24
CA PHE A 261 3.98 -30.55 0.92
C PHE A 261 5.12 -30.00 0.04
N LEU A 262 5.21 -28.67 -0.10
CA LEU A 262 6.26 -28.05 -0.92
C LEU A 262 7.66 -28.38 -0.39
N SER A 263 7.86 -28.35 0.92
CA SER A 263 9.15 -28.61 1.56
C SER A 263 9.59 -30.06 1.44
N GLU A 264 8.68 -31.01 1.60
CA GLU A 264 8.99 -32.45 1.64
C GLU A 264 8.91 -33.13 0.26
N GLN A 265 7.93 -32.76 -0.58
CA GLN A 265 7.58 -33.52 -1.80
C GLN A 265 8.17 -32.92 -3.08
N THR A 266 8.41 -31.61 -3.14
CA THR A 266 8.93 -30.96 -4.37
C THR A 266 10.45 -30.92 -4.48
N GLY A 267 11.16 -31.34 -3.43
CA GLY A 267 12.63 -31.31 -3.38
C GLY A 267 13.23 -29.90 -3.38
N GLY A 268 12.54 -28.93 -2.74
CA GLY A 268 13.00 -27.54 -2.66
C GLY A 268 12.82 -26.72 -3.95
N ARG A 269 11.91 -27.13 -4.85
CA ARG A 269 11.75 -26.49 -6.16
C ARG A 269 11.26 -25.04 -6.04
N ALA A 270 11.87 -24.14 -6.80
CA ALA A 270 11.46 -22.74 -6.89
C ALA A 270 10.03 -22.60 -7.48
N VAL A 271 9.26 -21.68 -6.92
CA VAL A 271 7.86 -21.40 -7.27
C VAL A 271 7.79 -20.54 -8.54
N SER A 272 6.95 -20.94 -9.48
CA SER A 272 6.70 -20.18 -10.72
C SER A 272 5.67 -19.06 -10.50
N LYS A 273 5.67 -18.04 -11.37
CA LYS A 273 4.65 -16.96 -11.30
C LYS A 273 3.24 -17.51 -11.47
N ASP A 274 3.07 -18.48 -12.37
CA ASP A 274 1.80 -19.12 -12.65
C ASP A 274 1.29 -19.87 -11.42
N THR A 275 2.13 -20.73 -10.82
CA THR A 275 1.85 -21.40 -9.53
C THR A 275 1.44 -20.41 -8.45
N TRP A 276 2.19 -19.31 -8.29
CA TRP A 276 1.87 -18.30 -7.28
C TRP A 276 0.48 -17.69 -7.50
N VAL A 277 0.18 -17.24 -8.73
CA VAL A 277 -1.10 -16.60 -9.06
C VAL A 277 -2.26 -17.57 -8.93
N GLN A 278 -2.16 -18.76 -9.52
CA GLN A 278 -3.20 -19.79 -9.48
C GLN A 278 -3.49 -20.27 -8.05
N PHE A 279 -2.46 -20.34 -7.17
CA PHE A 279 -2.67 -20.73 -5.78
C PHE A 279 -3.60 -19.77 -5.02
N LEU A 280 -3.63 -18.47 -5.36
CA LEU A 280 -4.61 -17.55 -4.77
C LEU A 280 -6.04 -17.94 -5.16
N ASP A 281 -6.28 -18.22 -6.44
CA ASP A 281 -7.62 -18.56 -6.90
C ASP A 281 -8.07 -19.93 -6.33
N PHE A 282 -7.16 -20.90 -6.21
CA PHE A 282 -7.37 -22.12 -5.43
C PHE A 282 -7.77 -21.83 -3.96
N THR A 283 -7.10 -20.89 -3.25
CA THR A 283 -7.48 -20.51 -1.86
C THR A 283 -8.83 -19.77 -1.74
N LYS A 284 -9.45 -19.36 -2.85
CA LYS A 284 -10.81 -18.78 -2.83
C LYS A 284 -11.90 -19.84 -3.00
N GLU A 285 -11.58 -20.94 -3.66
CA GLU A 285 -12.57 -21.91 -4.15
C GLU A 285 -12.54 -23.24 -3.37
N ILE A 286 -11.40 -23.64 -2.80
CA ILE A 286 -11.23 -24.96 -2.19
C ILE A 286 -12.00 -25.11 -0.86
N ASN A 287 -12.63 -26.27 -0.68
CA ASN A 287 -13.30 -26.70 0.56
C ASN A 287 -12.34 -27.40 1.53
N GLN A 288 -12.76 -27.56 2.79
CA GLN A 288 -11.92 -28.11 3.87
C GLN A 288 -11.40 -29.53 3.66
N ASP A 289 -12.13 -30.36 2.89
CA ASP A 289 -11.80 -31.75 2.55
C ASP A 289 -11.20 -31.90 1.13
N PHE A 290 -10.95 -30.77 0.45
CA PHE A 290 -10.51 -30.70 -0.94
C PHE A 290 -11.41 -31.46 -1.94
N SER A 291 -12.66 -31.77 -1.58
CA SER A 291 -13.58 -32.60 -2.39
C SER A 291 -13.99 -31.96 -3.72
N ASN A 292 -14.00 -30.64 -3.79
CA ASN A 292 -14.44 -29.86 -4.95
C ASN A 292 -13.30 -29.47 -5.92
N HIS A 293 -12.09 -30.00 -5.73
CA HIS A 293 -10.99 -29.80 -6.67
C HIS A 293 -11.24 -30.55 -7.99
N ASP A 294 -11.17 -29.83 -9.10
CA ASP A 294 -11.31 -30.36 -10.45
C ASP A 294 -9.92 -30.64 -11.06
N PHE A 295 -9.58 -31.92 -11.23
CA PHE A 295 -8.32 -32.37 -11.83
C PHE A 295 -8.29 -32.29 -13.36
N ASP A 296 -9.43 -32.07 -14.03
CA ASP A 296 -9.49 -31.83 -15.48
C ASP A 296 -9.36 -30.33 -15.83
N ALA A 297 -9.35 -29.45 -14.82
CA ALA A 297 -9.11 -28.03 -14.96
C ALA A 297 -7.61 -27.71 -15.22
N ALA A 298 -7.34 -26.51 -15.74
CA ALA A 298 -5.99 -26.08 -16.12
C ALA A 298 -5.13 -25.59 -14.94
N TRP A 299 -5.16 -26.30 -13.81
CA TRP A 299 -4.32 -26.00 -12.66
C TRP A 299 -2.84 -26.33 -12.93
N PRO A 300 -1.89 -25.65 -12.27
CA PRO A 300 -0.50 -26.09 -12.25
C PRO A 300 -0.40 -27.43 -11.51
N SER A 301 0.25 -28.44 -12.10
CA SER A 301 0.31 -29.81 -11.57
C SER A 301 0.73 -29.92 -10.09
N VAL A 302 1.54 -28.99 -9.59
CA VAL A 302 1.94 -28.93 -8.17
C VAL A 302 0.76 -28.67 -7.21
N ILE A 303 -0.34 -28.06 -7.68
CA ILE A 303 -1.60 -27.91 -6.93
C ILE A 303 -2.37 -29.23 -6.93
N ASP A 304 -2.43 -29.94 -8.07
CA ASP A 304 -3.06 -31.27 -8.15
C ASP A 304 -2.33 -32.29 -7.27
N ASP A 305 -1.00 -32.33 -7.37
CA ASP A 305 -0.11 -33.14 -6.54
C ASP A 305 -0.32 -32.84 -5.04
N PHE A 306 -0.47 -31.56 -4.69
CA PHE A 306 -0.79 -31.14 -3.33
C PHE A 306 -2.15 -31.65 -2.86
N VAL A 307 -3.20 -31.55 -3.69
CA VAL A 307 -4.55 -32.02 -3.32
C VAL A 307 -4.57 -33.53 -3.12
N MET A 308 -3.87 -34.31 -3.96
CA MET A 308 -3.72 -35.75 -3.77
C MET A 308 -3.02 -36.06 -2.45
N TRP A 309 -1.84 -35.44 -2.21
CA TRP A 309 -1.08 -35.62 -0.97
C TRP A 309 -1.86 -35.19 0.28
N ALA A 310 -2.59 -34.07 0.20
CA ALA A 310 -3.35 -33.53 1.33
C ALA A 310 -4.49 -34.46 1.71
N LYS A 311 -5.20 -35.07 0.75
CA LYS A 311 -6.25 -36.08 0.99
C LYS A 311 -5.71 -37.34 1.65
N GLU A 312 -4.53 -37.81 1.26
CA GLU A 312 -3.85 -38.94 1.91
C GLU A 312 -3.36 -38.62 3.34
N ASN A 313 -3.15 -37.33 3.64
CA ASN A 313 -2.64 -36.84 4.93
C ASN A 313 -3.71 -36.06 5.74
N LEU A 314 -5.00 -36.20 5.40
CA LEU A 314 -6.07 -35.75 6.28
C LEU A 314 -6.05 -36.59 7.57
N PRO A 315 -6.40 -36.02 8.74
CA PRO A 315 -6.67 -36.82 9.92
C PRO A 315 -7.73 -37.86 9.57
N SER A 316 -7.43 -39.14 9.75
CA SER A 316 -8.43 -40.20 9.56
C SER A 316 -9.54 -39.97 10.58
N ASP A 317 -10.68 -39.46 10.11
CA ASP A 317 -11.85 -39.25 10.96
C ASP A 317 -12.20 -40.60 11.61
N GLY A 318 -12.41 -40.57 12.92
CA GLY A 318 -12.18 -41.75 13.77
C GLY A 318 -13.04 -42.94 13.37
N MET A 319 -12.45 -43.92 12.68
CA MET A 319 -12.96 -45.28 12.72
C MET A 319 -12.70 -45.83 14.13
N ASP A 320 -13.64 -45.54 15.03
CA ASP A 320 -13.86 -46.32 16.25
C ASP A 320 -14.15 -47.77 15.83
N THR A 321 -13.09 -48.56 15.70
CA THR A 321 -13.21 -50.00 15.49
C THR A 321 -13.49 -50.68 16.83
N SER A 322 -14.77 -50.91 17.08
CA SER A 322 -15.37 -51.85 18.08
C SER A 322 -15.40 -51.43 19.54
#